data_AF-A0ABD2FHF7-F1
#
_entry.id   AF-A0ABD2FHF7-F1
#
_cell.length_a   1.000
_cell.length_b   1.000
_cell.length_c   1.000
_cell.angle_alpha   90.00
_cell.angle_beta   90.00
_cell.angle_gamma   90.00
#
_symmetry.space_group_name_H-M   'P 1'
#
loop_
_entity.id
_entity.type
_entity.pdbx_description
1 polymer ?
#
loop_
_entity_poly.entity_id
_entity_poly.type
_entity_poly.pdbx_seq_one_letter_code
_entity_poly.pdbx_strand_id
1 'polypeptide(L)'
;MRCKSGSGWSTTQDTPLHSIHVLRLAMSLSRASRLKMDMRRSKRKKMGSCKHLLSEFLTPEDAITRYKRVLEAVNKGNNKTAAYRAVGVDRKTIADTAGIAELHAVNPGIFQDIRGTLKKGETLLRFSEMCKSAIKDQNVEGKVQDLKTNGGLLSINPKGK
;
A
#
# COMPACT_ATOMS: atom_id res chain seq x y z
N MET A 1 72.66 -52.57 12.66
CA MET A 1 72.68 -53.08 11.28
C MET A 1 71.85 -52.16 10.39
N ARG A 2 72.22 -52.04 9.12
CA ARG A 2 71.82 -51.01 8.14
C ARG A 2 70.71 -51.55 7.22
N CYS A 3 70.00 -50.63 6.55
CA CYS A 3 69.23 -50.76 5.28
C CYS A 3 67.75 -51.19 5.35
N LYS A 4 66.79 -50.70 4.55
CA LYS A 4 66.68 -49.63 3.50
C LYS A 4 65.19 -49.52 3.04
N SER A 5 64.84 -48.38 2.41
CA SER A 5 63.80 -48.14 1.35
C SER A 5 62.31 -48.39 1.69
N GLY A 6 61.31 -47.59 1.30
CA GLY A 6 61.16 -46.54 0.29
C GLY A 6 59.76 -46.68 -0.35
N SER A 7 58.96 -45.60 -0.38
CA SER A 7 57.79 -45.34 -1.24
C SER A 7 57.03 -44.17 -0.59
N GLY A 8 56.61 -43.09 -1.25
CA GLY A 8 56.53 -42.72 -2.65
C GLY A 8 55.53 -41.56 -2.61
N TRP A 9 56.01 -40.32 -2.51
CA TRP A 9 55.12 -39.17 -2.58
C TRP A 9 54.68 -39.01 -4.03
N SER A 10 53.48 -39.51 -4.32
CA SER A 10 52.83 -39.28 -5.60
C SER A 10 52.43 -37.81 -5.64
N THR A 11 53.23 -37.05 -6.38
CA THR A 11 52.89 -35.74 -6.93
C THR A 11 51.53 -35.82 -7.61
N THR A 12 50.48 -35.37 -6.92
CA THR A 12 49.20 -35.11 -7.58
C THR A 12 49.41 -33.85 -8.41
N GLN A 13 49.52 -34.02 -9.72
CA GLN A 13 49.57 -32.91 -10.67
C GLN A 13 48.22 -32.19 -10.64
N ASP A 14 48.22 -30.96 -10.11
CA ASP A 14 47.11 -30.01 -10.19
C ASP A 14 46.80 -29.71 -11.66
N THR A 15 45.60 -30.10 -12.11
CA THR A 15 45.13 -29.85 -13.47
C THR A 15 44.47 -28.47 -13.57
N PRO A 16 44.85 -27.60 -14.52
CA PRO A 16 44.36 -26.22 -14.61
C PRO A 16 42.88 -26.08 -15.01
N LEU A 17 42.21 -27.17 -15.39
CA LEU A 17 40.80 -27.20 -15.79
C LEU A 17 39.83 -27.15 -14.60
N HIS A 18 40.23 -27.60 -13.41
CA HIS A 18 39.45 -27.38 -12.17
C HIS A 18 39.38 -25.90 -11.80
N SER A 19 40.43 -25.13 -12.12
CA SER A 19 40.53 -23.70 -11.80
C SER A 19 39.54 -22.84 -12.59
N ILE A 20 39.37 -23.10 -13.89
CA ILE A 20 38.45 -22.33 -14.76
C ILE A 20 36.99 -22.55 -14.35
N HIS A 21 36.61 -23.79 -14.03
CA HIS A 21 35.24 -24.11 -13.66
C HIS A 21 34.87 -23.51 -12.29
N VAL A 22 35.81 -23.53 -11.34
CA VAL A 22 35.67 -22.89 -10.02
C VAL A 22 35.58 -21.36 -10.16
N LEU A 23 36.41 -20.72 -11.00
CA LEU A 23 36.30 -19.28 -11.29
C LEU A 23 34.95 -18.94 -11.92
N ARG A 24 34.47 -19.74 -12.88
CA ARG A 24 33.18 -19.52 -13.55
C ARG A 24 32.00 -19.62 -12.57
N LEU A 25 32.07 -20.57 -11.63
CA LEU A 25 31.07 -20.71 -10.57
C LEU A 25 31.11 -19.52 -9.59
N ALA A 26 32.30 -19.09 -9.16
CA ALA A 26 32.49 -17.93 -8.30
C ALA A 26 32.00 -16.62 -8.95
N MET A 27 32.24 -16.43 -10.26
CA MET A 27 31.73 -15.30 -11.03
C MET A 27 30.19 -15.31 -11.16
N SER A 28 29.60 -16.50 -11.31
CA SER A 28 28.15 -16.69 -11.40
C SER A 28 27.45 -16.41 -10.06
N LEU A 29 28.00 -16.90 -8.95
CA LEU A 29 27.55 -16.58 -7.58
C LEU A 29 27.70 -15.07 -7.28
N SER A 30 28.77 -14.45 -7.76
CA SER A 30 28.97 -13.00 -7.63
C SER A 30 27.95 -12.20 -8.44
N ARG A 31 27.60 -12.65 -9.66
CA ARG A 31 26.50 -12.06 -10.45
C ARG A 31 25.14 -12.24 -9.79
N ALA A 32 24.81 -13.44 -9.32
CA ALA A 32 23.55 -13.70 -8.61
C ALA A 32 23.42 -12.84 -7.34
N SER A 33 24.52 -12.66 -6.60
CA SER A 33 24.57 -11.79 -5.42
C SER A 33 24.34 -10.32 -5.77
N ARG A 34 24.94 -9.82 -6.86
CA ARG A 34 24.70 -8.46 -7.38
C ARG A 34 23.25 -8.25 -7.80
N LEU A 35 22.67 -9.16 -8.58
CA LEU A 35 21.27 -9.11 -8.98
C LEU A 35 20.32 -9.11 -7.77
N LYS A 36 20.63 -9.91 -6.74
CA LYS A 36 19.86 -9.94 -5.49
C LYS A 36 19.96 -8.61 -4.73
N MET A 37 21.12 -7.96 -4.70
CA MET A 37 21.28 -6.62 -4.11
C MET A 37 20.54 -5.55 -4.91
N ASP A 38 20.61 -5.56 -6.24
CA ASP A 38 19.91 -4.61 -7.10
C ASP A 38 18.39 -4.74 -6.97
N MET A 39 17.87 -5.97 -6.90
CA MET A 39 16.46 -6.22 -6.62
C MET A 39 16.04 -5.69 -5.25
N ARG A 40 16.87 -5.89 -4.20
CA ARG A 40 16.62 -5.32 -2.86
C ARG A 40 16.67 -3.78 -2.89
N ARG A 41 17.58 -3.17 -3.65
CA ARG A 41 17.71 -1.71 -3.79
C ARG A 41 16.51 -1.12 -4.54
N SER A 42 16.07 -1.77 -5.61
CA SER A 42 14.86 -1.40 -6.36
C SER A 42 13.61 -1.51 -5.48
N LYS A 43 13.47 -2.58 -4.71
CA LYS A 43 12.38 -2.74 -3.73
C LYS A 43 12.42 -1.67 -2.65
N ARG A 44 13.61 -1.30 -2.15
CA ARG A 44 13.78 -0.23 -1.14
C ARG A 44 13.47 1.16 -1.70
N LYS A 45 13.83 1.44 -2.97
CA LYS A 45 13.44 2.68 -3.69
C LYS A 45 11.92 2.74 -3.90
N LYS A 46 11.28 1.63 -4.29
CA LYS A 46 9.82 1.52 -4.40
C LYS A 46 9.13 1.78 -3.06
N MET A 47 9.62 1.18 -1.98
CA MET A 47 9.10 1.44 -0.62
C MET A 47 9.34 2.87 -0.14
N GLY A 48 10.47 3.49 -0.50
CA GLY A 48 10.74 4.90 -0.24
C GLY A 48 9.75 5.82 -0.96
N SER A 49 9.43 5.52 -2.22
CA SER A 49 8.38 6.20 -2.98
C SER A 49 6.98 5.98 -2.38
N CYS A 50 6.72 4.80 -1.79
CA CYS A 50 5.47 4.53 -1.08
C CYS A 50 5.33 5.29 0.24
N LYS A 51 6.37 5.95 0.77
CA LYS A 51 6.24 6.75 2.00
C LYS A 51 5.35 7.99 1.79
N HIS A 52 5.41 8.61 0.61
CA HIS A 52 4.48 9.69 0.24
C HIS A 52 3.05 9.18 0.07
N LEU A 53 2.87 7.94 -0.41
CA LEU A 53 1.54 7.30 -0.50
C LEU A 53 0.99 6.89 0.87
N LEU A 54 1.86 6.62 1.85
CA LEU A 54 1.45 6.32 3.22
C LEU A 54 1.05 7.58 4.00
N SER A 55 1.60 8.76 3.68
CA SER A 55 1.25 10.00 4.39
C SER A 55 -0.17 10.50 4.06
N GLU A 56 -0.68 10.23 2.85
CA GLU A 56 -2.07 10.56 2.43
C GLU A 56 -3.16 9.72 3.12
N PHE A 57 -2.80 8.96 4.15
CA PHE A 57 -3.69 8.08 4.91
C PHE A 57 -3.64 8.36 6.41
N LEU A 58 -3.11 9.51 6.84
CA LEU A 58 -2.98 9.81 8.27
C LEU A 58 -4.13 10.68 8.78
N THR A 59 -4.79 11.46 7.92
CA THR A 59 -5.77 12.44 8.38
C THR A 59 -7.17 12.24 7.75
N PRO A 60 -8.24 12.59 8.48
CA PRO A 60 -9.60 12.66 7.95
C PRO A 60 -9.72 13.55 6.71
N GLU A 61 -8.93 14.61 6.62
CA GLU A 61 -8.87 15.53 5.49
C GLU A 61 -8.30 14.84 4.24
N ASP A 62 -7.30 13.99 4.41
CA ASP A 62 -6.79 13.18 3.29
C ASP A 62 -7.85 12.20 2.78
N ALA A 63 -8.66 11.63 3.69
CA ALA A 63 -9.76 10.74 3.31
C ALA A 63 -10.81 11.48 2.47
N ILE A 64 -11.14 12.71 2.84
CA ILE A 64 -12.05 13.58 2.06
C ILE A 64 -11.45 13.87 0.69
N THR A 65 -10.18 14.26 0.63
CA THR A 65 -9.49 14.60 -0.61
C THR A 65 -9.44 13.41 -1.58
N ARG A 66 -9.11 12.22 -1.08
CA ARG A 66 -9.11 10.99 -1.88
C ARG A 66 -10.50 10.64 -2.39
N TYR A 67 -11.53 10.78 -1.56
CA TYR A 67 -12.92 10.55 -1.96
C TYR A 67 -13.33 11.48 -3.12
N LYS A 68 -13.02 12.78 -3.01
CA LYS A 68 -13.29 13.77 -4.06
C LYS A 68 -12.58 13.45 -5.37
N ARG A 69 -11.31 13.05 -5.34
CA ARG A 69 -10.55 12.64 -6.54
C ARG A 69 -11.18 11.44 -7.24
N VAL A 70 -11.67 10.46 -6.48
CA VAL A 70 -12.38 9.31 -7.05
C VAL A 70 -13.71 9.75 -7.65
N LEU A 71 -14.45 10.62 -6.96
CA LEU A 71 -15.71 11.17 -7.47
C LEU A 71 -15.51 11.92 -8.80
N GLU A 72 -14.50 12.79 -8.88
CA GLU A 72 -14.13 13.48 -10.12
C GLU A 72 -13.77 12.51 -11.24
N ALA A 73 -13.03 11.45 -10.94
CA ALA A 73 -12.68 10.44 -11.94
C ALA A 73 -13.92 9.71 -12.45
N VAL A 74 -14.90 9.41 -11.58
CA VAL A 74 -16.20 8.84 -11.99
C VAL A 74 -17.00 9.83 -12.84
N ASN A 75 -17.04 11.11 -12.44
CA ASN A 75 -17.75 12.16 -13.17
C ASN A 75 -17.14 12.45 -14.55
N LYS A 76 -15.85 12.16 -14.74
CA LYS A 76 -15.16 12.16 -16.06
C LYS A 76 -15.54 10.98 -16.96
N GLY A 77 -16.49 10.14 -16.55
CA GLY A 77 -16.98 9.00 -17.32
C GLY A 77 -16.23 7.68 -17.06
N ASN A 78 -15.33 7.63 -16.07
CA ASN A 78 -14.68 6.36 -15.72
C ASN A 78 -15.63 5.46 -14.93
N ASN A 79 -15.62 4.16 -15.25
CA ASN A 79 -16.21 3.15 -14.39
C ASN A 79 -15.57 3.20 -12.99
N LYS A 80 -16.34 2.92 -11.92
CA LYS A 80 -15.85 2.98 -10.53
C LYS A 80 -14.51 2.27 -10.32
N THR A 81 -14.34 1.06 -10.87
CA THR A 81 -13.09 0.30 -10.80
C THR A 81 -11.92 1.00 -11.49
N ALA A 82 -12.16 1.61 -12.65
CA ALA A 82 -11.17 2.39 -13.37
C ALA A 82 -10.82 3.67 -12.62
N ALA A 83 -11.81 4.35 -12.02
CA ALA A 83 -11.61 5.51 -11.17
C ALA A 83 -10.73 5.21 -9.95
N TYR A 84 -11.01 4.12 -9.21
CA TYR A 84 -10.18 3.69 -8.08
C TYR A 84 -8.72 3.43 -8.52
N ARG A 85 -8.52 2.75 -9.65
CA ARG A 85 -7.19 2.48 -10.20
C ARG A 85 -6.46 3.76 -10.66
N ALA A 86 -7.17 4.68 -11.28
CA ALA A 86 -6.63 5.95 -11.76
C ALA A 86 -6.15 6.85 -10.61
N VAL A 87 -6.88 6.86 -9.49
CA VAL A 87 -6.49 7.57 -8.27
C VAL A 87 -5.44 6.80 -7.46
N GLY A 88 -5.34 5.48 -7.65
CA GLY A 88 -4.40 4.61 -6.94
C GLY A 88 -4.86 4.21 -5.54
N VAL A 89 -6.17 4.15 -5.30
CA VAL A 89 -6.76 3.84 -3.99
C VAL A 89 -7.54 2.51 -4.06
N ASP A 90 -7.47 1.72 -3.00
CA ASP A 90 -8.25 0.49 -2.90
C ASP A 90 -9.75 0.76 -2.64
N ARG A 91 -10.62 -0.08 -3.20
CA ARG A 91 -12.08 0.05 -3.01
C ARG A 91 -12.45 -0.02 -1.53
N LYS A 92 -11.84 -0.95 -0.78
CA LYS A 92 -12.13 -1.16 0.64
C LYS A 92 -11.78 0.08 1.44
N THR A 93 -10.64 0.71 1.14
CA THR A 93 -10.28 1.98 1.75
C THR A 93 -11.38 3.03 1.57
N ILE A 94 -11.84 3.26 0.35
CA ILE A 94 -12.88 4.26 0.06
C ILE A 94 -14.18 3.92 0.81
N ALA A 95 -14.55 2.64 0.88
CA ALA A 95 -15.73 2.18 1.61
C ALA A 95 -15.60 2.36 3.13
N ASP A 96 -14.43 2.04 3.67
CA ASP A 96 -14.16 2.10 5.10
C ASP A 96 -14.14 3.55 5.59
N THR A 97 -13.58 4.49 4.80
CA THR A 97 -13.54 5.93 5.12
C THR A 97 -14.70 6.74 4.56
N ALA A 98 -15.71 6.11 3.94
CA ALA A 98 -16.82 6.81 3.29
C ALA A 98 -17.59 7.72 4.26
N GLY A 99 -17.79 7.28 5.51
CA GLY A 99 -18.56 8.03 6.51
C GLY A 99 -17.99 9.42 6.80
N ILE A 100 -16.66 9.55 6.72
CA ILE A 100 -15.95 10.83 6.87
C ILE A 100 -16.37 11.81 5.77
N ALA A 101 -16.34 11.35 4.51
CA ALA A 101 -16.69 12.17 3.36
C ALA A 101 -18.19 12.47 3.28
N GLU A 102 -19.03 11.49 3.62
CA GLU A 102 -20.49 11.64 3.67
C GLU A 102 -20.92 12.68 4.71
N LEU A 103 -20.39 12.60 5.93
CA LEU A 103 -20.70 13.56 6.98
C LEU A 103 -20.18 14.95 6.61
N HIS A 104 -18.95 15.06 6.12
CA HIS A 104 -18.40 16.35 5.68
C HIS A 104 -19.24 16.98 4.55
N ALA A 105 -19.78 16.18 3.63
CA ALA A 105 -20.60 16.68 2.52
C ALA A 105 -21.98 17.19 2.98
N VAL A 106 -22.59 16.51 3.97
CA VAL A 106 -23.95 16.84 4.44
C VAL A 106 -23.95 17.88 5.57
N ASN A 107 -23.02 17.76 6.50
CA ASN A 107 -22.91 18.63 7.66
C ASN A 107 -21.43 18.83 8.07
N PRO A 108 -20.75 19.83 7.49
CA PRO A 108 -19.36 20.13 7.84
C PRO A 108 -19.21 20.61 9.29
N GLY A 109 -20.25 21.19 9.91
CA GLY A 109 -20.19 21.65 11.31
C GLY A 109 -19.97 20.49 12.28
N ILE A 110 -20.81 19.46 12.18
CA ILE A 110 -20.69 18.26 13.03
C ILE A 110 -19.40 17.51 12.74
N PHE A 111 -18.93 17.49 11.49
CA PHE A 111 -17.62 16.95 11.18
C PHE A 111 -16.51 17.66 11.99
N GLN A 112 -16.53 18.99 12.08
CA GLN A 112 -15.54 19.75 12.87
C GLN A 112 -15.66 19.46 14.37
N ASP A 113 -16.88 19.30 14.90
CA ASP A 113 -17.09 18.94 16.30
C ASP A 113 -16.47 17.58 16.62
N ILE A 114 -16.77 16.55 15.82
CA ILE A 114 -16.17 15.20 15.98
C ILE A 114 -14.65 15.27 15.77
N ARG A 115 -14.17 16.08 14.80
CA ARG A 115 -12.75 16.28 14.55
C ARG A 115 -12.02 16.84 15.77
N GLY A 116 -12.65 17.75 16.51
CA GLY A 116 -12.14 18.31 17.77
C GLY A 116 -12.07 17.28 18.91
N THR A 117 -12.92 16.26 18.90
CA THR A 117 -12.90 15.18 19.90
C THR A 117 -11.83 14.11 19.64
N LEU A 118 -11.26 14.06 18.42
CA LEU A 118 -10.31 13.02 18.03
C LEU A 118 -9.01 13.12 18.82
N LYS A 119 -8.67 12.07 19.56
CA LYS A 119 -7.43 12.00 20.34
C LYS A 119 -6.25 11.57 19.47
N LYS A 120 -5.03 12.02 19.84
CA LYS A 120 -3.80 11.55 19.20
C LYS A 120 -3.66 10.03 19.37
N GLY A 121 -3.52 9.32 18.25
CA GLY A 121 -3.38 7.85 18.22
C GLY A 121 -4.66 7.08 17.87
N GLU A 122 -5.79 7.75 17.71
CA GLU A 122 -7.00 7.10 17.20
C GLU A 122 -6.88 6.76 15.71
N THR A 123 -7.52 5.66 15.32
CA THR A 123 -7.49 5.19 13.93
C THR A 123 -8.55 5.89 13.08
N LEU A 124 -8.22 6.13 11.81
CA LEU A 124 -9.17 6.68 10.83
C LEU A 124 -10.45 5.86 10.67
N LEU A 125 -10.36 4.54 10.85
CA LEU A 125 -11.50 3.64 10.79
C LEU A 125 -12.49 3.96 11.90
N ARG A 126 -12.00 4.11 13.14
CA ARG A 126 -12.83 4.47 14.28
C ARG A 126 -13.50 5.83 14.08
N PHE A 127 -12.75 6.80 13.56
CA PHE A 127 -13.30 8.12 13.25
C PHE A 127 -14.40 8.04 12.17
N SER A 128 -14.22 7.22 11.14
CA SER A 128 -15.25 6.98 10.12
C SER A 128 -16.51 6.34 10.70
N GLU A 129 -16.37 5.40 11.63
CA GLU A 129 -17.51 4.81 12.36
C GLU A 129 -18.25 5.87 13.18
N MET A 130 -17.54 6.74 13.90
CA MET A 130 -18.15 7.85 14.63
C MET A 130 -18.92 8.79 13.69
N CYS A 131 -18.37 9.10 12.52
CA CYS A 131 -19.06 9.90 11.52
C CYS A 131 -20.35 9.21 11.02
N LYS A 132 -20.31 7.89 10.80
CA LYS A 132 -21.51 7.11 10.42
C LYS A 132 -22.58 7.12 11.51
N SER A 133 -22.18 6.99 12.76
CA SER A 133 -23.10 7.09 13.89
C SER A 133 -23.73 8.48 13.97
N ALA A 134 -22.93 9.54 13.84
CA ALA A 134 -23.42 10.91 13.86
C ALA A 134 -24.41 11.21 12.72
N ILE A 135 -24.21 10.64 11.52
CA ILE A 135 -25.18 10.75 10.42
C ILE A 135 -26.55 10.17 10.82
N LYS A 136 -26.56 9.03 11.52
CA LYS A 136 -27.78 8.37 12.01
C LYS A 136 -28.43 9.18 13.13
N ASP A 137 -27.64 9.62 14.09
CA ASP A 137 -28.12 10.38 15.25
C ASP A 137 -28.77 11.70 14.83
N GLN A 138 -28.24 12.32 13.77
CA GLN A 138 -28.76 13.58 13.21
C GLN A 138 -29.91 13.38 12.22
N ASN A 139 -30.28 12.12 11.93
CA ASN A 139 -31.31 11.75 10.95
C ASN A 139 -31.10 12.40 9.57
N VAL A 140 -29.84 12.50 9.13
CA VAL A 140 -29.48 13.11 7.83
C VAL A 140 -29.22 12.08 6.72
N GLU A 141 -29.62 10.83 6.94
CA GLU A 141 -29.45 9.73 5.98
C GLU A 141 -30.15 10.01 4.64
N GLY A 142 -31.31 10.67 4.66
CA GLY A 142 -32.02 11.08 3.43
C GLY A 142 -31.17 12.00 2.56
N LYS A 143 -30.54 13.03 3.15
CA LYS A 143 -29.66 13.95 2.43
C LYS A 143 -28.43 13.24 1.86
N VAL A 144 -27.86 12.28 2.59
CA VAL A 144 -26.76 11.45 2.09
C VAL A 144 -27.21 10.67 0.85
N GLN A 145 -28.43 10.11 0.88
CA GLN A 145 -28.98 9.37 -0.24
C GLN A 145 -29.27 10.26 -1.45
N ASP A 146 -29.82 11.45 -1.25
CA ASP A 146 -30.05 12.44 -2.30
C ASP A 146 -28.73 12.88 -2.97
N LEU A 147 -27.68 13.06 -2.18
CA LEU A 147 -26.36 13.36 -2.72
C LEU A 147 -25.77 12.18 -3.52
N LYS A 148 -26.07 10.94 -3.13
CA LYS A 148 -25.66 9.74 -3.89
C LYS A 148 -26.39 9.62 -5.22
N THR A 149 -27.68 9.95 -5.28
CA THR A 149 -28.48 9.90 -6.52
C THR A 149 -28.12 11.05 -7.46
N ASN A 150 -27.87 12.24 -6.93
CA ASN A 150 -27.46 13.42 -7.71
C ASN A 150 -25.99 13.37 -8.19
N GLY A 151 -25.23 12.33 -7.83
CA GLY A 151 -23.81 12.19 -8.22
C GLY A 151 -22.85 13.08 -7.41
N GLY A 152 -23.31 13.67 -6.31
CA GLY A 152 -22.48 14.40 -5.34
C GLY A 152 -21.71 13.48 -4.38
N LEU A 153 -22.10 12.19 -4.27
CA LEU A 153 -21.42 11.17 -3.49
C LEU A 153 -21.31 9.84 -4.27
N LEU A 154 -20.26 9.08 -3.98
CA LEU A 154 -20.07 7.74 -4.52
C LEU A 154 -21.08 6.78 -3.89
N SER A 155 -21.89 6.14 -4.73
CA SER A 155 -22.72 5.01 -4.30
C SER A 155 -21.84 3.78 -4.02
N ILE A 156 -21.41 3.60 -2.78
CA ILE A 156 -20.58 2.49 -2.32
C ILE A 156 -21.47 1.51 -1.56
N ASN A 157 -21.98 0.49 -2.23
CA ASN A 157 -22.65 -0.59 -1.51
C ASN A 157 -21.57 -1.40 -0.77
N PRO A 158 -21.64 -1.52 0.58
CA PRO A 158 -20.87 -2.54 1.26
C PRO A 158 -21.31 -3.87 0.65
N LYS A 159 -20.35 -4.71 0.24
CA LYS A 159 -20.72 -6.05 -0.21
C LYS A 159 -21.42 -6.72 0.97
N GLY A 160 -22.68 -7.12 0.77
CA GLY A 160 -23.41 -7.96 1.71
C GLY A 160 -22.50 -9.12 2.09
N LYS A 161 -22.18 -9.16 3.38
CA LYS A 161 -21.65 -10.34 4.04
C LYS A 161 -22.77 -10.91 4.87
#